data_AF-A0A800FK58-F1
#
_entry.id   AF-A0A800FK58-F1
#
_cell.length_a   1.000
_cell.length_b   1.000
_cell.length_c   1.000
_cell.angle_alpha   90.00
_cell.angle_beta   90.00
_cell.angle_gamma   90.00
#
_symmetry.space_group_name_H-M   'P 1'
#
loop_
_entity.id
_entity.type
_entity.pdbx_description
1 polymer ?
#
loop_
_entity_poly.entity_id
_entity_poly.type
_entity_poly.pdbx_seq_one_letter_code
_entity_poly.pdbx_strand_id
1 'polypeptide(L)' 'MVDDFYHPQQYQIILNGKKPKLVNNGFDGFGYLYEAREVQQCLLDGKTESTICPLDETVATMRIMDDLRKQWGLRYPNEN' A
#
# COMPACT_ATOMS: atom_id res chain seq x y z
N MET A 1 6.99 -16.71 1.40
CA MET A 1 6.20 -15.50 1.08
C MET A 1 4.91 -15.61 1.88
N VAL A 2 4.45 -14.54 2.52
CA VAL A 2 3.10 -14.55 3.10
C VAL A 2 2.18 -14.10 1.99
N ASP A 3 1.35 -15.03 1.51
CA ASP A 3 0.41 -14.73 0.43
C ASP A 3 -0.62 -13.71 0.93
N ASP A 4 -0.99 -12.77 0.06
CA ASP A 4 -2.03 -11.77 0.32
C ASP A 4 -1.80 -10.90 1.57
N PHE A 5 -0.53 -10.62 1.91
CA PHE A 5 -0.17 -9.89 3.13
C PHE A 5 -0.76 -8.47 3.21
N TYR A 6 -1.08 -7.86 2.08
CA TYR A 6 -1.64 -6.50 1.96
C TYR A 6 -3.17 -6.48 2.14
N HIS A 7 -3.79 -7.65 2.30
CA HIS A 7 -5.23 -7.85 2.48
C HIS A 7 -5.51 -8.89 3.60
N PRO A 8 -4.88 -8.81 4.79
CA PRO A 8 -4.96 -9.90 5.77
C PRO A 8 -6.31 -9.90 6.48
N GLN A 9 -7.02 -11.03 6.47
CA GLN A 9 -8.26 -11.23 7.24
C GLN A 9 -7.98 -11.61 8.71
N GLN A 10 -6.78 -12.11 9.00
CA GLN A 10 -6.35 -12.51 10.34
C GLN A 10 -4.83 -12.32 10.50
N TYR A 11 -4.39 -12.04 11.71
CA TYR A 11 -2.97 -11.97 12.05
C TYR A 11 -2.74 -12.38 13.51
N GLN A 12 -1.50 -12.77 13.84
CA GLN A 12 -1.10 -13.10 15.20
C GLN A 12 -0.08 -12.08 15.72
N ILE A 13 -0.28 -11.65 16.96
CA ILE A 13 0.68 -10.83 17.69
C ILE A 13 1.44 -11.74 18.66
N ILE A 14 2.74 -11.88 18.44
CA ILE A 14 3.65 -12.66 19.29
C ILE A 14 4.58 -11.67 20.00
N LEU A 15 4.39 -11.51 21.30
CA LEU A 15 5.26 -10.69 22.14
C LEU A 15 6.20 -11.59 22.93
N ASN A 16 7.46 -11.18 23.08
CA ASN A 16 8.46 -11.98 23.77
C ASN A 16 7.99 -12.36 25.19
N GLY A 17 8.08 -13.65 25.53
CA GLY A 17 7.64 -14.20 26.82
C GLY A 17 6.12 -14.23 27.05
N LYS A 18 5.29 -13.86 26.06
CA LYS A 18 3.83 -13.91 26.17
C LYS A 18 3.24 -14.94 25.21
N LYS A 19 2.05 -15.45 25.54
CA LYS A 19 1.30 -16.33 24.63
C LYS A 19 0.87 -15.54 23.38
N PRO A 20 0.94 -16.15 22.18
CA PRO A 20 0.43 -15.54 20.96
C PRO A 20 -1.02 -15.12 21.09
N LYS A 21 -1.36 -13.95 20.55
CA LYS A 21 -2.73 -13.45 20.46
C LYS A 21 -3.17 -13.48 19.00
N LEU A 22 -4.18 -14.28 18.70
CA LEU A 22 -4.86 -14.25 17.40
C LEU A 22 -5.80 -13.04 17.34
N VAL A 23 -5.73 -12.31 16.24
CA VAL A 23 -6.69 -11.27 15.86
C VAL A 23 -7.36 -11.72 14.57
N ASN A 24 -8.68 -11.84 14.59
CA ASN A 24 -9.50 -12.24 13.46
C ASN A 24 -10.60 -11.19 13.28
N ASN A 25 -10.19 -10.06 12.71
CA ASN A 25 -11.08 -8.96 12.38
C ASN A 25 -10.94 -8.74 10.88
N GLY A 26 -11.76 -9.46 10.12
CA GLY A 26 -11.88 -9.23 8.69
C GLY A 26 -12.41 -7.83 8.40
N PHE A 27 -12.41 -7.49 7.12
CA PHE A 27 -12.99 -6.26 6.62
C PHE A 27 -13.94 -6.58 5.45
N ASP A 28 -14.82 -5.63 5.16
CA ASP A 28 -15.85 -5.85 4.15
C ASP A 28 -15.26 -5.89 2.73
N GLY A 29 -15.90 -6.66 1.84
CA GLY A 29 -15.59 -6.66 0.40
C GLY A 29 -14.17 -7.09 0.05
N PHE A 30 -13.58 -6.42 -0.95
CA PHE A 30 -12.28 -6.77 -1.55
C PHE A 30 -11.14 -5.81 -1.16
N GLY A 31 -11.28 -5.06 -0.05
CA GLY A 31 -10.21 -4.22 0.49
C GLY A 31 -10.02 -2.88 -0.21
N TYR A 32 -10.36 -2.76 -1.49
CA TYR A 32 -10.33 -1.48 -2.23
C TYR A 32 -11.32 -0.42 -1.74
N LEU A 33 -12.29 -0.79 -0.90
CA LEU A 33 -13.30 0.14 -0.42
C LEU A 33 -12.69 1.31 0.38
N TYR A 34 -11.54 1.09 1.03
CA TYR A 34 -10.89 2.12 1.84
C TYR A 34 -10.27 3.20 0.94
N GLU A 35 -9.58 2.77 -0.12
CA GLU A 35 -9.01 3.66 -1.14
C GLU A 35 -10.10 4.44 -1.87
N ALA A 36 -11.19 3.76 -2.27
CA ALA A 36 -12.32 4.40 -2.93
C ALA A 36 -13.00 5.45 -2.03
N ARG A 37 -13.17 5.16 -0.74
CA ARG A 37 -13.73 6.11 0.24
C ARG A 37 -12.82 7.31 0.44
N GLU A 38 -11.50 7.11 0.51
CA GLU A 38 -10.54 8.20 0.64
C GLU A 38 -10.57 9.13 -0.58
N VAL A 39 -10.57 8.58 -1.80
CA VAL A 39 -10.69 9.37 -3.04
C VAL A 39 -12.00 10.15 -3.05
N GLN A 40 -13.12 9.50 -2.72
CA GLN A 40 -14.41 10.17 -2.64
C GLN A 40 -14.36 11.35 -1.65
N GLN A 41 -13.77 11.16 -0.46
CA GLN A 41 -13.65 12.21 0.53
C GLN A 41 -12.76 13.36 0.03
N CYS A 42 -11.62 13.07 -0.59
CA CYS A 42 -10.74 14.09 -1.16
C CYS A 42 -11.47 14.96 -2.19
N LEU A 43 -12.26 14.34 -3.08
CA LEU A 43 -13.04 15.05 -4.09
C LEU A 43 -14.13 15.94 -3.45
N LEU A 44 -14.85 15.42 -2.45
CA LEU A 44 -15.86 16.19 -1.71
C LEU A 44 -15.25 17.39 -0.98
N ASP A 45 -14.04 17.24 -0.45
CA ASP A 45 -13.30 18.29 0.24
C ASP A 45 -12.60 19.28 -0.71
N GLY A 46 -12.67 19.05 -2.04
CA GLY A 46 -11.96 19.85 -3.03
C GLY A 46 -10.43 19.72 -2.98
N LYS A 47 -9.91 18.63 -2.40
CA LYS A 47 -8.48 18.34 -2.35
C LYS A 47 -7.99 17.80 -3.69
N THR A 48 -6.76 18.16 -4.04
CA THR A 48 -6.08 17.63 -5.24
C THR A 48 -5.24 16.40 -4.94
N GLU A 49 -5.06 16.04 -3.67
CA GLU A 49 -4.32 14.85 -3.23
C GLU A 49 -4.85 14.32 -1.88
N SER A 50 -4.51 13.06 -1.58
CA SER A 50 -4.85 12.42 -0.31
C SER A 50 -3.81 12.77 0.76
N THR A 51 -4.28 13.00 1.99
CA THR A 51 -3.38 13.15 3.15
C THR A 51 -2.90 11.81 3.71
N ILE A 52 -3.57 10.70 3.34
CA ILE A 52 -3.20 9.34 3.73
C ILE A 52 -2.19 8.75 2.73
N CYS A 53 -2.37 9.04 1.43
CA CYS A 53 -1.46 8.65 0.34
C CYS A 53 -1.05 9.89 -0.48
N PRO A 54 -0.08 10.68 0.00
CA PRO A 54 0.34 11.91 -0.67
C PRO A 54 1.09 11.65 -1.99
N LEU A 55 1.11 12.65 -2.87
CA LEU A 55 1.77 12.52 -4.18
C LEU A 55 3.28 12.36 -4.07
N ASP A 56 3.92 12.98 -3.08
CA ASP A 56 5.36 12.92 -2.90
C ASP A 56 5.86 11.52 -2.55
N GLU A 57 5.10 10.74 -1.78
CA GLU A 57 5.38 9.33 -1.47
C GLU A 57 5.29 8.44 -2.71
N THR A 58 4.29 8.70 -3.57
CA THR A 58 4.17 8.03 -4.88
C THR A 58 5.41 8.30 -5.73
N VAL A 59 5.81 9.57 -5.85
CA VAL A 59 7.01 9.97 -6.60
C VAL A 59 8.29 9.37 -6.00
N ALA A 60 8.40 9.31 -4.67
CA ALA A 60 9.55 8.69 -4.00
C ALA A 60 9.65 7.19 -4.33
N THR A 61 8.53 6.47 -4.32
CA THR A 61 8.47 5.06 -4.71
C THR A 61 8.87 4.87 -6.18
N MET A 62 8.36 5.70 -7.08
CA MET A 62 8.73 5.65 -8.50
C MET A 62 10.23 5.87 -8.71
N ARG A 63 10.85 6.81 -7.98
CA ARG A 63 12.30 7.03 -8.04
C ARG A 63 13.10 5.80 -7.61
N ILE A 64 12.67 5.11 -6.55
CA ILE A 64 13.31 3.86 -6.11
C ILE A 64 13.20 2.80 -7.20
N MET A 65 12.02 2.66 -7.82
CA MET A 65 11.83 1.72 -8.93
C MET A 65 12.74 2.06 -10.11
N ASP A 66 12.84 3.33 -10.50
CA ASP A 66 13.71 3.78 -11.58
C ASP A 66 15.19 3.51 -11.30
N ASP A 67 15.65 3.74 -10.07
CA ASP A 67 17.02 3.45 -9.64
C ASP A 67 17.33 1.94 -9.71
N LEU A 68 16.37 1.09 -9.33
CA LEU A 68 16.51 -0.37 -9.46
C LEU A 68 16.58 -0.78 -10.94
N ARG A 69 15.70 -0.25 -11.80
CA ARG A 69 15.70 -0.52 -13.24
C ARG A 69 17.02 -0.14 -13.88
N LYS A 70 17.57 1.03 -13.52
CA LYS A 70 18.88 1.50 -13.99
C LYS A 70 20.01 0.54 -13.60
N GLN A 71 20.03 0.06 -12.36
CA GLN A 71 21.03 -0.91 -11.89
C GLN A 71 20.95 -2.25 -12.63
N TRP A 72 19.73 -2.68 -12.98
CA TRP A 72 19.50 -3.93 -13.71
C TRP A 72 19.68 -3.81 -15.23
N GLY A 73 19.84 -2.59 -15.76
CA GLY A 73 19.87 -2.35 -17.20
C GLY A 73 18.52 -2.54 -17.89
N LEU A 74 17.42 -2.54 -17.14
CA LEU A 74 16.06 -2.65 -17.68
C LEU A 74 15.62 -1.31 -18.27
N ARG A 75 15.37 -1.27 -19.58
CA ARG A 75 14.80 -0.12 -20.30
C ARG A 75 13.53 -0.49 -21.03
N TYR A 76 12.51 0.34 -20.92
CA TYR A 76 11.29 0.18 -21.71
C TYR A 76 11.48 0.74 -23.13
N PRO A 77 10.77 0.21 -24.16
CA PRO A 77 10.92 0.67 -25.55
C PRO A 77 10.68 2.17 -25.77
N ASN A 78 9.96 2.83 -24.85
CA ASN A 78 9.62 4.25 -24.94
C ASN A 78 10.60 5.16 -24.19
N GLU A 79 11.65 4.60 -23.56
CA GLU A 79 12.71 5.35 -22.85
C GLU A 79 13.91 5.50 -23.79
N ASN A 80 13.95 6.60 -24.54
CA ASN A 80 15.10 6.99 -25.39
C ASN A 80 16.24 7.56 -24.54
#